data_AF-A0A8T6NVT2-F1
#
_entry.id   AF-A0A8T6NVT2-F1
#
_cell.length_a   1.000
_cell.length_b   1.000
_cell.length_c   1.000
_cell.angle_alpha   90.00
_cell.angle_beta   90.00
_cell.angle_gamma   90.00
#
_symmetry.space_group_name_H-M   'P 1'
#
loop_
_entity.id
_entity.type
_entity.pdbx_description
1 polymer ?
#
loop_
_entity_poly.entity_id
_entity_poly.type
_entity_poly.pdbx_seq_one_letter_code
_entity_poly.pdbx_strand_id
1 'polypeptide(L)' 'ILATMQGRVWDLTVSRDALPHFKENYLVSHINQRPDGVQLRIVHNEAPASTATIAHPNLEDAFLGYTS' A
#
# COMPACT_ATOMS: atom_id res chain seq x y z
N ILE A 1 14.78 15.71 6.97
CA ILE A 1 15.62 14.80 6.17
C ILE A 1 14.64 13.91 5.43
N LEU A 2 14.31 14.35 4.21
CA LEU A 2 13.29 13.79 3.34
C LEU A 2 13.96 12.78 2.41
N ALA A 3 13.23 11.74 2.02
CA ALA A 3 13.54 10.83 0.91
C ALA A 3 14.55 9.71 1.17
N THR A 4 14.06 8.59 1.69
CA THR A 4 14.57 7.28 1.22
C THR A 4 13.48 6.19 1.19
N MET A 5 12.23 6.55 0.86
CA MET A 5 11.28 5.55 0.32
C MET A 5 11.57 5.41 -1.17
N GLN A 6 12.45 4.47 -1.52
CA GLN A 6 12.80 4.18 -2.91
C GLN A 6 11.72 3.36 -3.64
N GLY A 7 10.61 3.03 -2.95
CA GLY A 7 9.45 2.35 -3.52
C GLY A 7 8.31 3.30 -3.88
N ARG A 8 7.60 3.00 -4.97
CA ARG A 8 6.37 3.70 -5.33
C ARG A 8 5.24 3.30 -4.39
N VAL A 9 4.37 4.24 -4.08
CA VAL A 9 3.15 3.96 -3.30
C VAL A 9 2.02 3.65 -4.27
N TRP A 10 1.25 2.62 -3.97
CA TRP A 10 0.17 2.12 -4.79
C TRP A 10 -1.11 2.03 -3.96
N ASP A 11 -2.19 2.60 -4.48
CA ASP A 11 -3.53 2.43 -3.94
C ASP A 11 -4.29 1.42 -4.81
N LEU A 12 -4.90 0.42 -4.18
CA LEU A 12 -5.72 -0.58 -4.85
C LEU A 12 -6.89 -1.00 -3.96
N THR A 13 -8.02 -1.32 -4.56
CA THR A 13 -9.16 -1.90 -3.85
C THR A 13 -9.27 -3.38 -4.18
N VAL A 14 -9.31 -4.21 -3.14
CA VAL A 14 -9.39 -5.67 -3.24
C VAL A 14 -10.57 -6.19 -2.45
N SER A 15 -11.03 -7.41 -2.76
CA SER A 15 -12.01 -8.09 -1.94
C SER A 15 -11.44 -8.39 -0.55
N ARG A 16 -12.31 -8.43 0.46
CA ARG A 16 -11.89 -8.65 1.86
C ARG A 16 -11.19 -9.99 2.07
N ASP A 17 -11.54 -10.99 1.27
CA ASP A 17 -10.93 -12.31 1.26
C ASP A 17 -9.50 -12.31 0.69
N ALA A 18 -9.16 -11.36 -0.18
CA ALA A 18 -7.82 -11.22 -0.74
C ALA A 18 -6.86 -10.47 0.21
N LEU A 19 -7.39 -9.78 1.23
CA LEU A 19 -6.59 -9.02 2.19
C LEU A 19 -5.41 -9.80 2.80
N PRO A 20 -5.59 -11.05 3.28
CA PRO A 20 -4.49 -11.83 3.87
C PRO A 20 -3.37 -12.05 2.86
N HIS A 21 -3.71 -12.40 1.61
CA HIS A 21 -2.74 -12.59 0.53
C HIS A 21 -1.88 -11.35 0.31
N PHE A 22 -2.47 -10.15 0.27
CA PHE A 22 -1.70 -8.92 0.08
C PHE A 22 -0.82 -8.58 1.29
N LYS A 23 -1.30 -8.85 2.51
CA LYS A 23 -0.50 -8.64 3.73
C LYS A 23 0.72 -9.55 3.82
N GLU A 24 0.62 -10.77 3.32
CA GLU A 24 1.73 -11.74 3.34
C GLU A 24 2.76 -11.46 2.25
N ASN A 25 2.34 -10.92 1.10
CA ASN A 25 3.20 -10.74 -0.06
C ASN A 25 3.75 -9.30 -0.21
N TYR A 26 3.15 -8.31 0.44
CA TYR A 26 3.50 -6.90 0.24
C TYR A 26 3.57 -6.09 1.54
N LEU A 27 4.35 -5.01 1.51
CA LEU A 27 4.36 -4.00 2.57
C LEU A 27 3.11 -3.13 2.47
N VAL A 28 2.06 -3.50 3.20
CA VAL A 28 0.82 -2.75 3.31
C VAL A 28 0.99 -1.64 4.35
N SER A 29 1.03 -0.38 3.90
CA SER A 29 1.15 0.78 4.80
C SER A 29 -0.19 1.22 5.39
N HIS A 30 -1.30 1.05 4.65
CA HIS A 30 -2.62 1.45 5.09
C HIS A 30 -3.70 0.47 4.62
N ILE A 31 -4.71 0.25 5.47
CA ILE A 31 -5.88 -0.58 5.16
C ILE A 31 -7.13 0.18 5.55
N ASN A 32 -7.98 0.45 4.58
CA ASN A 32 -9.26 1.12 4.80
C ASN A 32 -10.41 0.20 4.35
N GLN A 33 -11.28 -0.18 5.28
CA GLN A 33 -12.42 -1.03 4.98
C GLN A 33 -13.55 -0.18 4.40
N ARG A 34 -14.04 -0.54 3.21
CA ARG A 34 -15.11 0.18 2.51
C ARG A 34 -16.29 -0.77 2.25
N PRO A 35 -17.49 -0.24 1.94
CA PRO A 35 -18.63 -1.10 1.58
C PRO A 35 -18.38 -1.93 0.32
N ASP A 36 -17.57 -1.41 -0.61
CA ASP A 36 -17.21 -2.01 -1.89
C ASP A 36 -15.97 -2.93 -1.81
N GLY A 37 -15.31 -3.03 -0.66
CA GLY A 37 -14.14 -3.89 -0.48
C GLY A 37 -13.17 -3.39 0.57
N VAL A 38 -11.88 -3.64 0.36
CA VAL A 38 -10.80 -3.15 1.21
C VAL A 38 -9.84 -2.37 0.34
N GLN A 39 -9.73 -1.08 0.62
CA GLN A 39 -8.70 -0.25 -0.01
C GLN A 39 -7.39 -0.45 0.74
N LEU A 40 -6.37 -0.80 -0.02
CA LEU A 40 -5.02 -1.04 0.44
C LEU A 40 -4.11 0.03 -0.12
N ARG A 41 -3.18 0.45 0.73
CA ARG A 41 -2.00 1.20 0.32
C ARG A 41 -0.78 0.32 0.48
N ILE A 42 -0.04 0.15 -0.60
CA ILE A 42 1.11 -0.74 -0.69
C ILE A 42 2.32 0.06 -1.13
N VAL A 43 3.46 -0.17 -0.47
CA VAL A 43 4.75 0.38 -0.87
C VAL A 43 5.51 -0.70 -1.62
N HIS A 44 5.72 -0.52 -2.92
CA HIS A 44 6.41 -1.48 -3.77
C HIS A 44 7.01 -0.82 -5.02
N ASN A 45 8.12 -1.34 -5.55
CA ASN A 45 8.78 -0.75 -6.73
C ASN A 45 7.92 -0.87 -8.00
N GLU A 46 7.16 -1.96 -8.09
CA GLU A 46 6.27 -2.33 -9.20
C GLU A 46 4.81 -2.39 -8.77
N ALA A 47 3.88 -2.30 -9.72
CA ALA A 47 2.46 -2.36 -9.45
C ALA A 47 2.07 -3.75 -8.91
N PRO A 48 1.48 -3.87 -7.70
CA PRO A 48 1.12 -5.17 -7.11
C PRO A 48 -0.11 -5.82 -7.76
N ALA A 49 -0.87 -5.07 -8.56
CA ALA A 49 -2.03 -5.54 -9.29
C ALA A 49 -2.32 -4.63 -10.49
N SER A 50 -3.01 -5.15 -11.51
CA SER A 50 -3.44 -4.35 -12.68
C SER A 50 -4.44 -3.24 -12.31
N THR A 51 -5.12 -3.37 -11.18
CA THR A 51 -6.04 -2.37 -10.62
C THR A 51 -5.33 -1.36 -9.71
N ALA A 52 -4.03 -1.54 -9.46
CA ALA A 52 -3.26 -0.66 -8.60
C ALA A 52 -2.98 0.67 -9.32
N THR A 53 -3.25 1.77 -8.62
CA THR A 53 -3.04 3.12 -9.12
C THR A 53 -1.89 3.75 -8.34
N ILE A 54 -1.01 4.48 -9.02
CA ILE A 54 0.08 5.17 -8.34
C ILE A 54 -0.49 6.25 -7.42
N ALA A 55 -0.09 6.23 -6.15
CA ALA A 55 -0.52 7.18 -5.15
C ALA A 55 0.66 8.06 -4.73
N HIS A 56 0.37 9.31 -4.38
CA HIS A 56 1.38 10.18 -3.79
C HIS A 56 1.63 9.73 -2.34
N PRO A 57 2.90 9.52 -1.94
CA PRO A 57 3.23 9.17 -0.56
C PRO A 57 2.74 10.28 0.38
N ASN A 58 2.05 9.90 1.46
CA ASN A 58 1.69 10.85 2.51
C ASN A 58 2.69 10.81 3.69
N LEU A 59 2.50 11.70 4.66
CA LEU A 59 3.36 11.81 5.85
C LEU A 59 3.39 10.52 6.70
N GLU A 60 2.30 9.75 6.69
CA GLU A 60 2.12 8.51 7.45
C GLU A 60 2.86 7.33 6.77
N ASP A 61 2.81 7.27 5.43
CA ASP A 61 3.61 6.35 4.61
C ASP A 61 5.11 6.62 4.80
N ALA A 62 5.51 7.90 4.82
CA ALA A 62 6.89 8.32 5.05
C ALA A 62 7.44 7.94 6.44
N PHE A 63 6.56 7.77 7.43
CA PHE A 63 6.93 7.43 8.80
C PHE A 63 7.09 5.93 9.03
N LEU A 64 6.37 5.09 8.26
CA LEU A 64 6.42 3.63 8.39
C LEU A 64 7.73 3.00 7.88
N GLY A 65 8.45 3.67 6.97
CA GLY A 65 9.79 3.24 6.53
C GLY A 65 10.91 3.42 7.57
N TYR A 66 10.61 3.92 8.77
CA TYR A 66 11.61 4.30 9.78
C TYR A 66 11.98 3.18 10.77
N THR A 67 11.22 2.07 10.86
CA THR A 67 11.36 1.12 11.98
C THR A 67 11.52 -0.36 11.62
N SER A 68 11.93 -0.71 10.40
CA SER A 68 12.24 -2.11 10.04
C SER A 68 13.65 -2.29 9.51
#